data_AF-A0ABD3IVI8-F1
#
_entry.id   AF-A0ABD3IVI8-F1
#
_cell.length_a   1.000
_cell.length_b   1.000
_cell.length_c   1.000
_cell.angle_alpha   90.00
_cell.angle_beta   90.00
_cell.angle_gamma   90.00
#
_symmetry.space_group_name_H-M   'P 1'
#
loop_
_entity.id
_entity.type
_entity.pdbx_description
1 polymer ?
#
loop_
_entity_poly.entity_id
_entity_poly.type
_entity_poly.pdbx_seq_one_letter_code
_entity_poly.pdbx_strand_id
1 'polypeptide(L)'
;MIASFVPPRSQCLGPSSSSSSVAAAEAKRRLPSTRASLNRDLHAPQHRPQSASSASPSSPAAAASASSASSSLSYGRRGRRRPQNVDGDFFVDTTCIDCDTCRWMAPQIFTRVDEMSAVFKQPVNKEERLKALQALISCPTSSIHTEKPASDVLAAHETFPIPIDEQKLPGVYHCGYHSEKSYGASSYLIVRAEGNILVDSPRYTKRLAHKIQMLGGAQLMFLTHKDDVADHKKWREQLGCDRILHSEELEDSTAEIEIKLEGRGPWNLGQDVELIHTPGHTEGSVCLLYKPLEVIFTGDHLMMTPTGISIMEQYNKCSVTAQLNSVEKLVDLDFRWIVPGWYISSLFPL
;
A
#
# COMPACT_ATOMS: atom_id res chain seq x y z
N MET A 1 -46.54 -6.53 -40.91
CA MET A 1 -45.79 -7.73 -41.35
C MET A 1 -44.52 -7.80 -40.51
N ILE A 2 -44.11 -8.81 -39.77
CA ILE A 2 -44.55 -10.17 -39.37
C ILE A 2 -43.75 -10.36 -38.05
N ALA A 3 -44.40 -10.32 -36.89
CA ALA A 3 -44.94 -11.45 -36.12
C ALA A 3 -43.93 -12.12 -35.18
N SER A 4 -44.15 -11.87 -33.90
CA SER A 4 -43.67 -12.59 -32.73
C SER A 4 -44.15 -14.05 -32.78
N PHE A 5 -43.27 -15.00 -32.43
CA PHE A 5 -43.63 -16.40 -32.28
C PHE A 5 -43.29 -16.87 -30.86
N VAL A 6 -44.34 -17.18 -30.11
CA VAL A 6 -44.34 -17.95 -28.86
C VAL A 6 -44.75 -19.39 -29.22
N PRO A 7 -44.04 -20.43 -28.78
CA PRO A 7 -44.57 -21.79 -28.83
C PRO A 7 -45.15 -22.27 -27.48
N PRO A 8 -46.01 -23.30 -27.48
CA PRO A 8 -46.99 -23.54 -26.44
C PRO A 8 -46.51 -24.43 -25.28
N ARG A 9 -47.22 -24.31 -24.16
CA ARG A 9 -47.19 -25.21 -23.00
C ARG A 9 -47.65 -26.62 -23.39
N SER A 10 -46.89 -27.64 -23.00
CA SER A 10 -47.36 -29.02 -22.86
C SER A 10 -47.19 -29.48 -21.41
N GLN A 11 -48.28 -29.96 -20.82
CA GLN A 11 -48.31 -30.70 -19.56
C GLN A 11 -48.09 -32.18 -19.88
N CYS A 12 -47.14 -32.84 -19.22
CA CYS A 12 -47.13 -34.29 -19.01
C CYS A 12 -46.54 -34.61 -17.63
N LEU A 13 -47.18 -35.57 -16.95
CA LEU A 13 -47.00 -35.98 -15.56
C LEU A 13 -45.86 -36.99 -15.37
N GLY A 14 -45.00 -36.74 -14.37
CA GLY A 14 -44.26 -37.69 -13.50
C GLY A 14 -43.22 -38.65 -14.12
N PRO A 15 -42.39 -39.36 -13.30
CA PRO A 15 -42.34 -39.39 -11.84
C PRO A 15 -40.97 -39.01 -11.20
N SER A 16 -41.06 -38.70 -9.91
CA SER A 16 -40.05 -38.71 -8.83
C SER A 16 -38.62 -39.17 -9.14
N SER A 17 -37.65 -38.29 -8.87
CA SER A 17 -36.38 -38.69 -8.28
C SER A 17 -35.88 -37.62 -7.29
N SER A 18 -35.57 -38.10 -6.10
CA SER A 18 -34.96 -37.39 -4.99
C SER A 18 -33.56 -36.89 -5.35
N SER A 19 -33.29 -35.61 -5.18
CA SER A 19 -31.94 -35.12 -4.96
C SER A 19 -31.94 -34.07 -3.86
N SER A 20 -31.15 -34.39 -2.84
CA SER A 20 -30.90 -33.62 -1.62
C SER A 20 -30.31 -32.25 -1.93
N SER A 21 -31.03 -31.19 -1.56
CA SER A 21 -30.47 -29.85 -1.44
C SER A 21 -29.61 -29.79 -0.17
N VAL A 22 -28.30 -29.95 -0.31
CA VAL A 22 -27.36 -29.57 0.74
C VAL A 22 -27.09 -28.08 0.56
N ALA A 23 -27.85 -27.26 1.29
CA ALA A 23 -27.49 -25.86 1.50
C ALA A 23 -26.24 -25.83 2.38
N ALA A 24 -25.08 -25.62 1.76
CA ALA A 24 -23.85 -25.31 2.49
C ALA A 24 -23.94 -23.85 2.95
N ALA A 25 -24.44 -23.64 4.17
CA ALA A 25 -24.21 -22.39 4.88
C ALA A 25 -22.73 -22.37 5.28
N GLU A 26 -21.90 -21.68 4.49
CA GLU A 26 -20.49 -21.46 4.83
C GLU A 26 -20.43 -20.53 6.04
N ALA A 27 -20.10 -21.09 7.20
CA ALA A 27 -20.03 -20.36 8.45
C ALA A 27 -18.87 -19.35 8.40
N LYS A 28 -19.18 -18.07 8.18
CA LYS A 28 -18.20 -16.97 8.19
C LYS A 28 -17.40 -16.99 9.50
N ARG A 29 -16.07 -17.11 9.40
CA ARG A 29 -15.18 -17.18 10.58
C ARG A 29 -14.96 -15.77 11.12
N ARG A 30 -15.52 -15.49 12.30
CA ARG A 30 -15.27 -14.23 13.02
C ARG A 30 -13.93 -14.34 13.75
N LEU A 31 -12.98 -13.46 13.42
CA LEU A 31 -11.73 -13.39 14.17
C LEU A 31 -11.99 -12.75 15.55
N PRO A 32 -11.39 -13.27 16.64
CA PRO A 32 -11.58 -12.70 17.97
C PRO A 32 -11.04 -11.26 18.02
N SER A 33 -11.82 -10.36 18.63
CA SER A 33 -11.38 -9.02 18.97
C SER A 33 -10.37 -9.12 20.13
N THR A 34 -9.08 -8.98 19.83
CA THR A 34 -8.02 -9.00 20.85
C THR A 34 -7.96 -7.64 21.56
N ARG A 35 -8.81 -7.46 22.59
CA ARG A 35 -8.48 -6.53 23.68
C ARG A 35 -9.05 -7.01 25.01
N ALA A 36 -8.44 -8.05 25.56
CA ALA A 36 -8.59 -8.39 26.97
C ALA A 36 -7.29 -9.03 27.47
N SER A 37 -6.48 -8.20 28.14
CA SER A 37 -5.48 -8.53 29.17
C SER A 37 -4.19 -7.76 28.95
N LEU A 38 -3.94 -6.78 29.82
CA LEU A 38 -2.71 -6.61 30.60
C LEU A 38 -2.76 -5.22 31.26
N ASN A 39 -3.62 -5.08 32.27
CA ASN A 39 -3.26 -4.25 33.43
C ASN A 39 -2.39 -5.13 34.32
N ARG A 40 -1.10 -4.83 34.42
CA ARG A 40 -0.23 -5.34 35.47
C ARG A 40 0.96 -4.40 35.68
N ASP A 41 0.84 -3.63 36.75
CA ASP A 41 1.88 -3.21 37.70
C ASP A 41 3.32 -3.07 37.18
N LEU A 42 3.71 -1.82 36.98
CA LEU A 42 5.11 -1.42 36.90
C LEU A 42 5.76 -1.62 38.28
N HIS A 43 6.65 -2.60 38.40
CA HIS A 43 7.69 -2.64 39.44
C HIS A 43 9.06 -2.56 38.76
N ALA A 44 9.72 -1.43 38.99
CA ALA A 44 11.09 -1.18 38.57
C ALA A 44 12.09 -1.92 39.47
N PRO A 45 13.15 -2.52 38.92
CA PRO A 45 14.35 -2.83 39.70
C PRO A 45 15.35 -1.67 39.61
N GLN A 46 15.75 -1.19 40.78
CA GLN A 46 16.83 -0.25 41.00
C GLN A 46 18.19 -0.92 40.70
N HIS A 47 19.03 -0.28 39.90
CA HIS A 47 20.46 -0.61 39.82
C HIS A 47 21.29 0.58 40.30
N ARG A 48 22.13 0.31 41.32
CA ARG A 48 23.12 1.23 41.90
C ARG A 48 24.45 1.10 41.13
N PRO A 49 25.30 2.15 41.05
CA PRO A 49 26.41 2.19 40.10
C PRO A 49 27.72 1.70 40.72
N GLN A 50 28.66 1.28 39.87
CA GLN A 50 30.07 1.15 40.24
C GLN A 50 30.92 2.05 39.33
N SER A 51 31.79 2.78 40.00
CA SER A 51 32.80 3.70 39.52
C SER A 51 34.03 3.00 38.94
N ALA A 52 34.61 3.55 37.88
CA ALA A 52 36.06 3.58 37.71
C ALA A 52 36.46 4.73 36.76
N SER A 53 37.43 5.50 37.23
CA SER A 53 38.07 6.67 36.62
C SER A 53 39.13 6.30 35.58
N SER A 54 39.29 7.11 34.53
CA SER A 54 40.60 7.55 34.03
C SER A 54 40.47 8.73 33.08
N ALA A 55 41.52 9.55 33.05
CA ALA A 55 41.55 10.94 32.62
C ALA A 55 41.89 11.17 31.13
N SER A 56 41.64 12.42 30.72
CA SER A 56 41.76 13.11 29.42
C SER A 56 43.16 13.05 28.73
N PRO A 57 43.33 13.53 27.47
CA PRO A 57 43.29 14.97 27.16
C PRO A 57 42.57 15.37 25.86
N SER A 58 42.19 16.65 25.87
CA SER A 58 41.56 17.50 24.85
C SER A 58 42.38 17.72 23.57
N SER A 59 41.68 17.91 22.44
CA SER A 59 42.14 18.74 21.32
C SER A 59 40.95 19.34 20.55
N PRO A 60 40.98 20.63 20.17
CA PRO A 60 39.88 21.31 19.49
C PRO A 60 40.16 21.48 17.99
N ALA A 61 39.30 20.99 17.10
CA ALA A 61 39.10 21.51 15.74
C ALA A 61 38.12 20.63 14.94
N ALA A 62 36.85 21.02 14.86
CA ALA A 62 35.93 20.51 13.85
C ALA A 62 34.79 21.51 13.60
N ALA A 63 35.14 22.70 13.10
CA ALA A 63 34.17 23.67 12.61
C ALA A 63 34.67 24.23 11.27
N ALA A 64 34.81 23.38 10.26
CA ALA A 64 35.10 23.82 8.88
C ALA A 64 34.74 22.82 7.76
N SER A 65 34.08 21.70 8.03
CA SER A 65 33.91 20.60 7.05
C SER A 65 32.48 20.36 6.55
N ALA A 66 31.51 21.18 6.94
CA ALA A 66 30.12 21.01 6.50
C ALA A 66 29.83 21.51 5.06
N SER A 67 30.69 22.38 4.50
CA SER A 67 30.46 23.00 3.18
C SER A 67 30.99 22.21 1.99
N SER A 68 31.99 21.35 2.17
CA SER A 68 32.58 20.54 1.09
C SER A 68 31.89 19.19 0.87
N ALA A 69 31.18 18.69 1.88
CA ALA A 69 30.39 17.46 1.77
C ALA A 69 29.10 17.67 0.96
N SER A 70 28.46 18.85 1.06
CA SER A 70 27.25 19.14 0.27
C SER A 70 27.56 19.35 -1.21
N SER A 71 28.72 19.93 -1.54
CA SER A 71 29.12 20.16 -2.94
C SER A 71 29.49 18.87 -3.66
N SER A 72 30.18 17.93 -3.00
CA SER A 72 30.55 16.63 -3.60
C SER A 72 29.33 15.71 -3.80
N LEU A 73 28.37 15.72 -2.87
CA LEU A 73 27.07 15.04 -3.03
C LEU A 73 26.23 15.64 -4.16
N SER A 74 26.23 16.97 -4.33
CA SER A 74 25.52 17.63 -5.44
C SER A 74 26.14 17.32 -6.81
N TYR A 75 27.46 17.21 -6.89
CA TYR A 75 28.18 16.87 -8.12
C TYR A 75 27.97 15.41 -8.51
N GLY A 76 28.00 14.49 -7.54
CA GLY A 76 27.73 13.06 -7.76
C GLY A 76 26.29 12.76 -8.19
N ARG A 77 25.31 13.55 -7.73
CA ARG A 77 23.89 13.43 -8.16
C ARG A 77 23.65 13.97 -9.57
N ARG A 78 24.29 15.09 -9.94
CA ARG A 78 24.22 15.61 -11.32
C ARG A 78 24.81 14.64 -12.35
N GLY A 79 25.87 13.92 -12.00
CA GLY A 79 26.47 12.90 -12.86
C GLY A 79 25.58 11.68 -13.15
N ARG A 80 24.43 11.55 -12.48
CA ARG A 80 23.46 10.48 -12.70
C ARG A 80 22.16 10.97 -13.35
N ARG A 81 22.02 12.26 -13.68
CA ARG A 81 20.83 12.79 -14.37
C ARG A 81 20.62 12.04 -15.69
N ARG A 82 19.41 11.57 -15.94
CA ARG A 82 19.07 10.96 -17.23
C ARG A 82 19.02 12.03 -18.33
N PRO A 83 19.52 11.75 -19.55
CA PRO A 83 19.45 12.70 -20.67
C PRO A 83 18.02 12.91 -21.19
N GLN A 84 17.06 12.02 -20.86
CA GLN A 84 15.66 12.13 -21.25
C GLN A 84 14.88 13.19 -20.45
N ASN A 85 15.45 13.75 -19.38
CA ASN A 85 14.80 14.85 -18.66
C ASN A 85 14.88 16.14 -19.47
N VAL A 86 13.81 16.94 -19.44
CA VAL A 86 13.90 18.35 -19.85
C VAL A 86 14.76 19.15 -18.87
N ASP A 87 15.37 20.22 -19.36
CA ASP A 87 16.15 21.13 -18.53
C ASP A 87 15.29 21.79 -17.43
N GLY A 88 15.86 21.95 -16.25
CA GLY A 88 15.20 22.60 -15.12
C GLY A 88 15.53 22.01 -13.76
N ASP A 89 14.78 22.48 -12.75
CA ASP A 89 14.99 22.16 -11.33
C ASP A 89 14.80 20.66 -11.05
N PHE A 90 13.67 20.08 -11.47
CA PHE A 90 13.38 18.67 -11.25
C PHE A 90 14.07 17.78 -12.29
N PHE A 91 14.59 16.63 -11.84
CA PHE A 91 15.10 15.59 -12.73
C PHE A 91 15.01 14.21 -12.10
N VAL A 92 14.92 13.18 -12.96
CA VAL A 92 15.07 11.76 -12.60
C VAL A 92 16.49 11.31 -12.93
N ASP A 93 17.12 10.56 -12.02
CA ASP A 93 18.45 9.99 -12.22
C ASP A 93 18.41 8.53 -12.73
N THR A 94 19.58 7.96 -12.98
CA THR A 94 19.75 6.60 -13.52
C THR A 94 19.49 5.49 -12.50
N THR A 95 19.16 5.78 -11.24
CA THR A 95 18.77 4.75 -10.26
C THR A 95 17.27 4.46 -10.27
N CYS A 96 16.52 5.09 -11.18
CA CYS A 96 15.11 4.79 -11.39
C CYS A 96 14.92 3.30 -11.73
N ILE A 97 13.88 2.69 -11.15
CA ILE A 97 13.53 1.28 -11.36
C ILE A 97 12.23 1.10 -12.15
N ASP A 98 11.70 2.18 -12.73
CA ASP A 98 10.45 2.20 -13.51
C ASP A 98 9.15 1.78 -12.77
N CYS A 99 9.11 1.95 -11.44
CA CYS A 99 7.96 1.64 -10.57
C CYS A 99 6.64 2.44 -10.83
N ASP A 100 6.60 3.31 -11.84
CA ASP A 100 5.46 4.17 -12.21
C ASP A 100 4.99 5.24 -11.19
N THR A 101 5.38 5.15 -9.91
CA THR A 101 4.89 6.02 -8.81
C THR A 101 4.77 7.50 -9.17
N CYS A 102 5.82 8.09 -9.74
CA CYS A 102 5.81 9.52 -10.07
C CYS A 102 4.87 9.89 -11.23
N ARG A 103 4.61 8.97 -12.15
CA ARG A 103 3.78 9.20 -13.34
C ARG A 103 2.31 9.24 -12.99
N TRP A 104 1.84 8.39 -12.09
CA TRP A 104 0.44 8.49 -11.66
C TRP A 104 0.22 9.58 -10.61
N MET A 105 1.21 9.89 -9.74
CA MET A 105 1.09 10.98 -8.76
C MET A 105 1.16 12.37 -9.40
N ALA A 106 2.00 12.53 -10.43
CA ALA A 106 2.23 13.80 -11.11
C ALA A 106 2.34 13.61 -12.64
N PRO A 107 1.26 13.17 -13.32
CA PRO A 107 1.26 12.84 -14.75
C PRO A 107 1.55 14.02 -15.65
N GLN A 108 1.37 15.25 -15.14
CA GLN A 108 1.71 16.47 -15.87
C GLN A 108 3.21 16.77 -15.90
N ILE A 109 4.02 16.06 -15.09
CA ILE A 109 5.44 16.34 -14.87
C ILE A 109 6.32 15.17 -15.31
N PHE A 110 5.90 13.94 -15.01
CA PHE A 110 6.66 12.73 -15.30
C PHE A 110 5.99 11.88 -16.37
N THR A 111 6.81 11.31 -17.26
CA THR A 111 6.36 10.37 -18.28
C THR A 111 7.34 9.20 -18.39
N ARG A 112 6.97 8.16 -19.13
CA ARG A 112 7.86 7.03 -19.43
C ARG A 112 8.60 7.33 -20.74
N VAL A 113 9.92 7.28 -20.70
CA VAL A 113 10.81 7.40 -21.87
C VAL A 113 11.95 6.42 -21.70
N ASP A 114 12.18 5.57 -22.72
CA ASP A 114 13.17 4.50 -22.72
C ASP A 114 13.06 3.60 -21.47
N GLU A 115 11.86 3.02 -21.26
CA GLU A 115 11.57 2.10 -20.15
C GLU A 115 11.82 2.64 -18.73
N MET A 116 11.90 3.97 -18.56
CA MET A 116 12.18 4.60 -17.27
C MET A 116 11.43 5.92 -17.14
N SER A 117 11.25 6.40 -15.90
CA SER A 117 10.64 7.72 -15.68
C SER A 117 11.60 8.87 -16.03
N ALA A 118 11.06 9.94 -16.61
CA ALA A 118 11.77 11.18 -16.86
C ALA A 118 10.86 12.39 -16.62
N VAL A 119 11.43 13.53 -16.27
CA VAL A 119 10.71 14.81 -16.24
C VAL A 119 10.54 15.28 -17.68
N PHE A 120 9.30 15.35 -18.18
CA PHE A 120 9.01 15.86 -19.53
C PHE A 120 8.54 17.32 -19.53
N LYS A 121 8.09 17.82 -18.37
CA LYS A 121 7.68 19.20 -18.15
C LYS A 121 8.05 19.61 -16.73
N GLN A 122 8.66 20.78 -16.57
CA GLN A 122 8.91 21.36 -15.25
C GLN A 122 7.61 21.93 -14.66
N PRO A 123 7.39 21.84 -13.34
CA PRO A 123 6.19 22.41 -12.72
C PRO A 123 6.18 23.93 -12.84
N VAL A 124 5.08 24.50 -13.35
CA VAL A 124 4.97 25.95 -13.61
C VAL A 124 4.11 26.69 -12.57
N ASN A 125 3.44 25.96 -11.69
CA ASN A 125 2.59 26.52 -10.64
C ASN A 125 2.73 25.75 -9.32
N LYS A 126 2.13 26.28 -8.25
CA LYS A 126 2.24 25.72 -6.89
C LYS A 126 1.65 24.31 -6.77
N GLU A 127 0.56 24.01 -7.47
CA GLU A 127 -0.09 22.71 -7.43
C GLU A 127 0.77 21.63 -8.11
N GLU A 128 1.26 21.93 -9.31
CA GLU A 128 2.18 21.06 -10.04
C GLU A 128 3.47 20.80 -9.23
N ARG A 129 4.01 21.85 -8.59
CA ARG A 129 5.21 21.73 -7.75
C ARG A 129 4.95 20.87 -6.51
N LEU A 130 3.79 21.02 -5.87
CA LEU A 130 3.40 20.18 -4.75
C LEU A 130 3.31 18.70 -5.15
N LYS A 131 2.63 18.39 -6.27
CA LYS A 131 2.52 17.00 -6.79
C LYS A 131 3.90 16.43 -7.16
N ALA A 132 4.78 17.24 -7.76
CA ALA A 132 6.15 16.82 -8.06
C ALA A 132 6.97 16.52 -6.79
N LEU A 133 6.82 17.31 -5.73
CA LEU A 133 7.46 17.06 -4.44
C LEU A 133 6.87 15.83 -3.72
N GLN A 134 5.56 15.60 -3.82
CA GLN A 134 4.92 14.39 -3.30
C GLN A 134 5.43 13.13 -4.02
N ALA A 135 5.59 13.18 -5.34
CA ALA A 135 6.22 12.13 -6.14
C ALA A 135 7.69 11.92 -5.73
N LEU A 136 8.44 13.01 -5.51
CA LEU A 136 9.83 12.95 -5.03
C LEU A 136 9.92 12.21 -3.69
N ILE A 137 9.06 12.55 -2.73
CA ILE A 137 9.02 11.92 -1.40
C ILE A 137 8.63 10.44 -1.49
N SER A 138 7.71 10.11 -2.40
CA SER A 138 7.16 8.76 -2.56
C SER A 138 8.02 7.87 -3.44
N CYS A 139 9.02 8.40 -4.14
CA CYS A 139 9.91 7.60 -4.98
C CYS A 139 10.66 6.55 -4.15
N PRO A 140 10.49 5.24 -4.45
CA PRO A 140 11.02 4.16 -3.61
C PRO A 140 12.55 4.15 -3.56
N THR A 141 13.20 4.51 -4.67
CA THR A 141 14.65 4.54 -4.85
C THR A 141 15.25 5.93 -4.67
N SER A 142 14.43 6.94 -4.31
CA SER A 142 14.86 8.33 -4.16
C SER A 142 15.58 8.90 -5.40
N SER A 143 15.13 8.48 -6.59
CA SER A 143 15.72 8.83 -7.90
C SER A 143 15.27 10.17 -8.46
N ILE A 144 14.33 10.84 -7.80
CA ILE A 144 13.81 12.15 -8.20
C ILE A 144 14.50 13.21 -7.36
N HIS A 145 15.04 14.24 -8.02
CA HIS A 145 15.84 15.27 -7.38
C HIS A 145 15.41 16.66 -7.83
N THR A 146 15.84 17.65 -7.06
CA THR A 146 15.85 19.07 -7.43
C THR A 146 17.30 19.55 -7.52
N GLU A 147 17.58 20.58 -8.33
CA GLU A 147 18.93 21.11 -8.53
C GLU A 147 19.56 21.64 -7.24
N LYS A 148 18.71 22.16 -6.35
CA LYS A 148 19.05 22.57 -5.00
C LYS A 148 18.05 21.96 -4.02
N PRO A 149 18.40 21.75 -2.75
CA PRO A 149 17.44 21.32 -1.74
C PRO A 149 16.18 22.20 -1.79
N ALA A 150 15.02 21.58 -2.07
CA ALA A 150 13.76 22.29 -2.19
C ALA A 150 13.34 22.83 -0.81
N SER A 151 13.26 24.16 -0.67
CA SER A 151 12.89 24.81 0.59
C SER A 151 11.45 24.51 1.02
N ASP A 152 10.60 24.11 0.08
CA ASP A 152 9.19 23.81 0.25
C ASP A 152 8.88 22.31 0.37
N VAL A 153 9.89 21.43 0.38
CA VAL A 153 9.68 19.98 0.54
C VAL A 153 8.98 19.62 1.86
N LEU A 154 9.20 20.42 2.91
CA LEU A 154 8.52 20.23 4.19
C LEU A 154 7.01 20.39 4.06
N ALA A 155 6.53 21.33 3.24
CA ALA A 155 5.09 21.50 3.01
C ALA A 155 4.48 20.26 2.33
N ALA A 156 5.19 19.65 1.38
CA ALA A 156 4.77 18.40 0.76
C ALA A 156 4.78 17.22 1.74
N HIS A 157 5.75 17.16 2.65
CA HIS A 157 5.74 16.16 3.73
C HIS A 157 4.50 16.28 4.64
N GLU A 158 4.00 17.49 4.87
CA GLU A 158 2.84 17.72 5.74
C GLU A 158 1.51 17.26 5.12
N THR A 159 1.45 17.03 3.81
CA THR A 159 0.25 16.55 3.13
C THR A 159 0.02 15.04 3.27
N PHE A 160 1.01 14.29 3.77
CA PHE A 160 0.89 12.83 3.91
C PHE A 160 0.31 12.42 5.29
N PRO A 161 -0.47 11.33 5.34
CA PRO A 161 -0.98 10.56 4.19
C PRO A 161 -2.03 11.38 3.39
N ILE A 162 -2.08 11.19 2.07
CA ILE A 162 -2.89 12.00 1.15
C ILE A 162 -4.29 11.35 1.01
N PRO A 163 -5.41 12.06 1.21
CA PRO A 163 -6.74 11.51 0.93
C PRO A 163 -6.83 11.02 -0.53
N ILE A 164 -7.34 9.81 -0.76
CA ILE A 164 -7.52 9.32 -2.15
C ILE A 164 -8.60 10.16 -2.84
N ASP A 165 -9.74 10.32 -2.19
CA ASP A 165 -10.82 11.21 -2.60
C ASP A 165 -11.67 11.56 -1.36
N GLU A 166 -11.70 12.83 -0.96
CA GLU A 166 -12.37 13.27 0.27
C GLU A 166 -13.89 13.10 0.24
N GLN A 167 -14.50 13.03 -0.95
CA GLN A 167 -15.95 12.92 -1.11
C GLN A 167 -16.41 11.48 -1.30
N LYS A 168 -15.68 10.71 -2.11
CA LYS A 168 -16.06 9.35 -2.49
C LYS A 168 -15.51 8.31 -1.51
N LEU A 169 -14.30 8.52 -0.99
CA LEU A 169 -13.62 7.62 -0.07
C LEU A 169 -13.16 8.36 1.20
N PRO A 170 -14.08 9.03 1.94
CA PRO A 170 -13.72 9.77 3.14
C PRO A 170 -13.06 8.85 4.17
N GLY A 171 -11.93 9.28 4.72
CA GLY A 171 -11.16 8.49 5.69
C GLY A 171 -10.22 7.45 5.07
N VAL A 172 -10.13 7.36 3.74
CA VAL A 172 -9.15 6.52 3.05
C VAL A 172 -8.02 7.38 2.50
N TYR A 173 -6.79 7.03 2.86
CA TYR A 173 -5.60 7.79 2.50
C TYR A 173 -4.56 6.91 1.81
N HIS A 174 -3.88 7.47 0.80
CA HIS A 174 -2.63 6.96 0.27
C HIS A 174 -1.46 7.40 1.17
N CYS A 175 -0.65 6.45 1.62
CA CYS A 175 0.42 6.74 2.57
C CYS A 175 1.62 7.46 1.95
N GLY A 176 1.83 7.35 0.63
CA GLY A 176 3.09 7.74 -0.01
C GLY A 176 4.27 6.96 0.54
N TYR A 177 5.47 7.56 0.51
CA TYR A 177 6.71 6.97 1.05
C TYR A 177 6.91 5.50 0.61
N HIS A 178 6.84 5.24 -0.69
CA HIS A 178 6.95 3.87 -1.17
C HIS A 178 8.34 3.29 -0.86
N SER A 179 8.45 1.97 -0.94
CA SER A 179 9.67 1.24 -0.60
C SER A 179 10.24 0.55 -1.83
N GLU A 180 11.55 0.59 -1.99
CA GLU A 180 12.26 -0.23 -2.98
C GLU A 180 12.03 -1.73 -2.74
N LYS A 181 11.84 -2.14 -1.47
CA LYS A 181 11.60 -3.55 -1.10
C LYS A 181 10.27 -4.12 -1.60
N SER A 182 9.29 -3.27 -1.87
CA SER A 182 8.01 -3.62 -2.49
C SER A 182 7.93 -3.14 -3.94
N TYR A 183 9.09 -2.86 -4.55
CA TYR A 183 9.23 -2.30 -5.90
C TYR A 183 8.49 -0.96 -6.14
N GLY A 184 7.93 -0.33 -5.10
CA GLY A 184 7.09 0.86 -5.24
C GLY A 184 5.59 0.64 -5.08
N ALA A 185 5.14 -0.49 -4.53
CA ALA A 185 3.73 -0.71 -4.22
C ALA A 185 3.15 0.34 -3.27
N SER A 186 1.89 0.67 -3.49
CA SER A 186 1.13 1.65 -2.72
C SER A 186 0.58 1.03 -1.44
N SER A 187 0.57 1.82 -0.37
CA SER A 187 -0.06 1.43 0.90
C SER A 187 -1.07 2.47 1.32
N TYR A 188 -2.03 2.06 2.15
CA TYR A 188 -3.21 2.85 2.45
C TYR A 188 -3.54 2.86 3.94
N LEU A 189 -4.15 3.93 4.41
CA LEU A 189 -4.72 4.01 5.74
C LEU A 189 -6.24 4.14 5.63
N ILE A 190 -6.96 3.25 6.30
CA ILE A 190 -8.41 3.34 6.48
C ILE A 190 -8.66 3.84 7.91
N VAL A 191 -9.17 5.06 8.03
CA VAL A 191 -9.60 5.66 9.30
C VAL A 191 -11.03 5.25 9.59
N ARG A 192 -11.26 4.59 10.72
CA ARG A 192 -12.57 4.03 11.08
C ARG A 192 -12.82 4.02 12.58
N ALA A 193 -14.09 4.02 12.99
CA ALA A 193 -14.50 4.08 14.39
C ALA A 193 -14.04 2.85 15.20
N GLU A 194 -13.97 1.70 14.55
CA GLU A 194 -13.57 0.41 15.10
C GLU A 194 -12.05 0.27 15.27
N GLY A 195 -11.28 1.30 14.90
CA GLY A 195 -9.82 1.33 14.95
C GLY A 195 -9.17 1.18 13.58
N ASN A 196 -8.31 2.13 13.21
CA ASN A 196 -7.76 2.25 11.86
C ASN A 196 -7.00 1.01 11.38
N ILE A 197 -6.99 0.79 10.06
CA ILE A 197 -6.26 -0.28 9.39
C ILE A 197 -5.22 0.33 8.45
N LEU A 198 -3.96 -0.07 8.61
CA LEU A 198 -2.90 0.17 7.62
C LEU A 198 -2.89 -1.01 6.64
N VAL A 199 -3.27 -0.77 5.39
CA VAL A 199 -3.27 -1.77 4.30
C VAL A 199 -1.94 -1.71 3.59
N ASP A 200 -1.24 -2.85 3.57
CA ASP A 200 0.16 -2.98 3.19
C ASP A 200 1.06 -2.02 3.97
N SER A 201 2.36 -2.02 3.70
CA SER A 201 3.30 -1.24 4.52
C SER A 201 4.21 -0.32 3.70
N PRO A 202 4.21 1.00 3.96
CA PRO A 202 5.13 1.93 3.31
C PRO A 202 6.51 1.83 3.94
N ARG A 203 7.52 2.42 3.29
CA ARG A 203 8.82 2.67 3.92
C ARG A 203 8.60 3.47 5.21
N TYR A 204 9.13 2.98 6.32
CA TYR A 204 8.92 3.62 7.61
C TYR A 204 9.65 4.97 7.68
N THR A 205 8.91 6.00 8.11
CA THR A 205 9.50 7.26 8.57
C THR A 205 8.82 7.73 9.84
N LYS A 206 9.57 8.34 10.76
CA LYS A 206 9.01 8.93 11.98
C LYS A 206 7.95 9.99 11.67
N ARG A 207 8.10 10.72 10.56
CA ARG A 207 7.17 11.77 10.15
C ARG A 207 5.82 11.21 9.75
N LEU A 208 5.79 10.24 8.82
CA LEU A 208 4.52 9.60 8.43
C LEU A 208 3.90 8.89 9.63
N ALA A 209 4.70 8.22 10.47
CA ALA A 209 4.16 7.54 11.64
C ALA A 209 3.50 8.50 12.64
N HIS A 210 4.11 9.66 12.90
CA HIS A 210 3.49 10.69 13.73
C HIS A 210 2.18 11.21 13.13
N LYS A 211 2.11 11.39 11.80
CA LYS A 211 0.88 11.78 11.10
C LYS A 211 -0.23 10.73 11.25
N ILE A 212 0.10 9.45 11.05
CA ILE A 212 -0.85 8.35 11.26
C ILE A 212 -1.31 8.28 12.72
N GLN A 213 -0.41 8.50 13.70
CA GLN A 213 -0.78 8.58 15.12
C GLN A 213 -1.77 9.73 15.42
N MET A 214 -1.58 10.90 14.81
CA MET A 214 -2.53 12.01 14.94
C MET A 214 -3.90 11.72 14.32
N LEU A 215 -3.97 10.79 13.36
CA LEU A 215 -5.22 10.29 12.77
C LEU A 215 -5.85 9.13 13.56
N GLY A 216 -5.34 8.81 14.76
CA GLY A 216 -5.84 7.71 15.59
C GLY A 216 -4.98 6.45 15.56
N GLY A 217 -3.81 6.49 14.91
CA GLY A 217 -2.89 5.35 14.81
C GLY A 217 -3.36 4.31 13.81
N ALA A 218 -2.92 3.06 14.01
CA ALA A 218 -3.49 1.87 13.36
C ALA A 218 -3.60 0.78 14.41
N GLN A 219 -4.76 0.16 14.53
CA GLN A 219 -4.93 -1.02 15.38
C GLN A 219 -4.50 -2.28 14.65
N LEU A 220 -4.74 -2.33 13.33
CA LEU A 220 -4.39 -3.46 12.49
C LEU A 220 -3.49 -3.00 11.35
N MET A 221 -2.60 -3.90 10.95
CA MET A 221 -1.91 -3.81 9.67
C MET A 221 -2.25 -5.05 8.85
N PHE A 222 -3.03 -4.87 7.79
CA PHE A 222 -3.41 -5.94 6.89
C PHE A 222 -2.44 -5.97 5.72
N LEU A 223 -1.73 -7.08 5.54
CA LEU A 223 -0.77 -7.30 4.46
C LEU A 223 -1.44 -8.21 3.42
N THR A 224 -1.59 -7.73 2.20
CA THR A 224 -2.33 -8.41 1.12
C THR A 224 -1.64 -9.69 0.67
N HIS A 225 -0.30 -9.65 0.60
CA HIS A 225 0.58 -10.75 0.26
C HIS A 225 2.00 -10.49 0.80
N LYS A 226 2.93 -11.41 0.52
CA LYS A 226 4.31 -11.36 1.02
C LYS A 226 5.21 -10.31 0.36
N ASP A 227 4.85 -9.77 -0.80
CA ASP A 227 5.70 -8.82 -1.53
C ASP A 227 5.60 -7.39 -0.94
N ASP A 228 4.48 -7.04 -0.29
CA ASP A 228 4.18 -5.67 0.21
C ASP A 228 4.34 -5.48 1.72
N VAL A 229 5.33 -6.15 2.29
CA VAL A 229 5.62 -6.18 3.74
C VAL A 229 6.72 -5.21 4.18
N ALA A 230 6.98 -4.17 3.38
CA ALA A 230 8.08 -3.24 3.62
C ALA A 230 8.04 -2.55 5.00
N ASP A 231 9.10 -2.74 5.80
CA ASP A 231 9.25 -2.14 7.13
C ASP A 231 8.10 -2.44 8.12
N HIS A 232 7.28 -3.47 7.86
CA HIS A 232 6.15 -3.87 8.70
C HIS A 232 6.51 -4.03 10.19
N LYS A 233 7.71 -4.54 10.53
CA LYS A 233 8.20 -4.63 11.92
C LYS A 233 8.36 -3.26 12.60
N LYS A 234 8.89 -2.26 11.90
CA LYS A 234 9.09 -0.91 12.44
C LYS A 234 7.75 -0.22 12.68
N TRP A 235 6.81 -0.41 11.78
CA TRP A 235 5.44 0.08 11.94
C TRP A 235 4.73 -0.58 13.12
N ARG A 236 4.86 -1.90 13.28
CA ARG A 236 4.38 -2.65 14.45
C ARG A 236 4.95 -2.11 15.76
N GLU A 237 6.25 -1.85 15.80
CA GLU A 237 6.94 -1.29 16.98
C GLU A 237 6.40 0.11 17.31
N GLN A 238 6.21 0.95 16.29
CA GLN A 238 5.78 2.34 16.47
C GLN A 238 4.29 2.51 16.79
N LEU A 239 3.42 1.70 16.17
CA LEU A 239 1.96 1.85 16.28
C LEU A 239 1.33 0.86 17.27
N GLY A 240 2.01 -0.24 17.58
CA GLY A 240 1.43 -1.29 18.42
C GLY A 240 0.36 -2.14 17.73
N CYS A 241 0.21 -2.03 16.41
CA CYS A 241 -0.84 -2.70 15.63
C CYS A 241 -0.65 -4.21 15.52
N ASP A 242 -1.70 -5.03 15.58
CA ASP A 242 -1.58 -6.45 15.21
C ASP A 242 -1.50 -6.59 13.69
N ARG A 243 -0.52 -7.36 13.18
CA ARG A 243 -0.41 -7.62 11.74
C ARG A 243 -1.25 -8.84 11.37
N ILE A 244 -1.85 -8.77 10.18
CA ILE A 244 -2.65 -9.84 9.58
C ILE A 244 -1.99 -10.21 8.25
N LEU A 245 -1.71 -11.49 8.05
CA LEU A 245 -1.25 -12.05 6.77
C LEU A 245 -1.74 -13.50 6.63
N HIS A 246 -1.93 -13.96 5.41
CA HIS A 246 -2.28 -15.35 5.15
C HIS A 246 -1.12 -16.30 5.46
N SER A 247 -1.41 -17.51 5.96
CA SER A 247 -0.38 -18.47 6.38
C SER A 247 0.50 -18.95 5.23
N GLU A 248 -0.03 -18.99 4.01
CA GLU A 248 0.70 -19.34 2.78
C GLU A 248 1.62 -18.22 2.27
N GLU A 249 1.55 -17.03 2.87
CA GLU A 249 2.43 -15.89 2.57
C GLU A 249 3.56 -15.74 3.60
N LEU A 250 3.63 -16.62 4.61
CA LEU A 250 4.64 -16.52 5.65
C LEU A 250 6.04 -16.84 5.13
N GLU A 251 6.98 -15.97 5.48
CA GLU A 251 8.42 -16.11 5.27
C GLU A 251 9.14 -15.84 6.59
N ASP A 252 10.46 -16.04 6.65
CA ASP A 252 11.25 -15.80 7.87
C ASP A 252 11.05 -14.39 8.43
N SER A 253 10.90 -13.39 7.54
CA SER A 253 10.69 -12.00 7.94
C SER A 253 9.30 -11.75 8.55
N THR A 254 8.31 -12.56 8.20
CA THR A 254 6.89 -12.43 8.60
C THR A 254 6.43 -13.54 9.55
N ALA A 255 7.30 -14.46 9.97
CA ALA A 255 6.98 -15.59 10.85
C ALA A 255 6.31 -15.17 12.18
N GLU A 256 6.65 -13.97 12.69
CA GLU A 256 6.16 -13.38 13.95
C GLU A 256 4.85 -12.60 13.79
N ILE A 257 4.17 -12.68 12.63
CA ILE A 257 2.87 -12.03 12.44
C ILE A 257 1.86 -12.55 13.45
N GLU A 258 1.10 -11.61 14.02
CA GLU A 258 0.21 -11.84 15.15
C GLU A 258 -1.05 -12.62 14.76
N ILE A 259 -1.63 -12.31 13.60
CA ILE A 259 -2.86 -12.94 13.10
C ILE A 259 -2.56 -13.61 11.76
N LYS A 260 -2.59 -14.94 11.76
CA LYS A 260 -2.35 -15.77 10.57
C LYS A 260 -3.69 -16.27 10.06
N LEU A 261 -4.06 -15.86 8.85
CA LEU A 261 -5.27 -16.37 8.21
C LEU A 261 -5.01 -17.79 7.70
N GLU A 262 -5.97 -18.68 7.92
CA GLU A 262 -5.92 -20.09 7.51
C GLU A 262 -7.21 -20.46 6.79
N GLY A 263 -7.09 -21.31 5.76
CA GLY A 263 -8.20 -21.74 4.92
C GLY A 263 -8.48 -20.75 3.79
N ARG A 264 -9.70 -20.76 3.25
CA ARG A 264 -10.05 -19.97 2.05
C ARG A 264 -10.97 -18.77 2.33
N GLY A 265 -11.14 -18.43 3.61
CA GLY A 265 -12.03 -17.34 4.02
C GLY A 265 -13.50 -17.58 3.64
N PRO A 266 -14.30 -16.50 3.53
CA PRO A 266 -13.93 -15.14 3.91
C PRO A 266 -13.74 -15.01 5.43
N TRP A 267 -12.92 -14.04 5.85
CA TRP A 267 -12.75 -13.67 7.26
C TRP A 267 -13.35 -12.29 7.48
N ASN A 268 -13.97 -12.06 8.65
CA ASN A 268 -14.55 -10.75 8.95
C ASN A 268 -13.79 -10.08 10.10
N LEU A 269 -13.44 -8.80 9.91
CA LEU A 269 -12.90 -7.92 10.94
C LEU A 269 -14.02 -6.96 11.35
N GLY A 270 -14.69 -7.26 12.46
CA GLY A 270 -15.89 -6.51 12.83
C GLY A 270 -17.08 -6.86 11.93
N GLN A 271 -17.92 -5.87 11.62
CA GLN A 271 -19.06 -6.01 10.70
C GLN A 271 -18.80 -5.32 9.36
N ASP A 272 -17.84 -4.41 9.34
CA ASP A 272 -17.54 -3.42 8.30
C ASP A 272 -16.46 -3.88 7.32
N VAL A 273 -15.63 -4.88 7.67
CA VAL A 273 -14.55 -5.37 6.82
C VAL A 273 -14.66 -6.87 6.59
N GLU A 274 -14.52 -7.28 5.33
CA GLU A 274 -14.39 -8.68 4.90
C GLU A 274 -13.07 -8.88 4.15
N LEU A 275 -12.36 -9.95 4.49
CA LEU A 275 -11.11 -10.37 3.86
C LEU A 275 -11.41 -11.58 2.97
N ILE A 276 -11.05 -11.49 1.70
CA ILE A 276 -11.44 -12.46 0.65
C ILE A 276 -10.18 -13.11 0.10
N HIS A 277 -10.08 -14.43 0.20
CA HIS A 277 -8.95 -15.19 -0.36
C HIS A 277 -9.02 -15.18 -1.89
N THR A 278 -8.00 -14.60 -2.50
CA THR A 278 -7.89 -14.33 -3.94
C THR A 278 -6.55 -14.83 -4.48
N PRO A 279 -6.30 -16.16 -4.47
CA PRO A 279 -5.07 -16.73 -5.01
C PRO A 279 -4.90 -16.35 -6.48
N GLY A 280 -3.65 -16.22 -6.93
CA GLY A 280 -3.30 -15.85 -8.30
C GLY A 280 -1.93 -15.22 -8.37
N HIS A 281 -1.82 -13.97 -7.93
CA HIS A 281 -0.51 -13.29 -7.79
C HIS A 281 0.42 -14.09 -6.88
N THR A 282 -0.09 -14.46 -5.70
CA THR A 282 0.49 -15.46 -4.80
C THR A 282 -0.61 -16.40 -4.29
N GLU A 283 -0.22 -17.52 -3.66
CA GLU A 283 -1.16 -18.55 -3.18
C GLU A 283 -2.06 -18.04 -2.06
N GLY A 284 -1.51 -17.28 -1.12
CA GLY A 284 -2.23 -16.69 0.00
C GLY A 284 -2.59 -15.22 -0.20
N SER A 285 -2.66 -14.72 -1.43
CA SER A 285 -3.14 -13.36 -1.71
C SER A 285 -4.56 -13.15 -1.14
N VAL A 286 -4.78 -12.05 -0.40
CA VAL A 286 -6.08 -11.71 0.18
C VAL A 286 -6.45 -10.26 -0.14
N CYS A 287 -7.67 -10.04 -0.63
CA CYS A 287 -8.25 -8.70 -0.80
C CYS A 287 -9.00 -8.27 0.46
N LEU A 288 -9.03 -6.96 0.74
CA LEU A 288 -9.82 -6.36 1.83
C LEU A 288 -10.98 -5.56 1.25
N LEU A 289 -12.22 -5.96 1.55
CA LEU A 289 -13.43 -5.20 1.25
C LEU A 289 -13.86 -4.39 2.48
N TYR A 290 -13.84 -3.06 2.36
CA TYR A 290 -14.40 -2.14 3.34
C TYR A 290 -15.82 -1.75 2.93
N LYS A 291 -16.81 -2.38 3.57
CA LYS A 291 -18.22 -2.34 3.19
C LYS A 291 -18.87 -0.96 3.30
N PRO A 292 -18.59 -0.12 4.33
CA PRO A 292 -19.23 1.20 4.45
C PRO A 292 -19.01 2.13 3.25
N LEU A 293 -17.89 1.97 2.54
CA LEU A 293 -17.56 2.76 1.35
C LEU A 293 -17.60 1.93 0.07
N GLU A 294 -18.01 0.65 0.14
CA GLU A 294 -18.03 -0.25 -1.01
C GLU A 294 -16.68 -0.22 -1.77
N VAL A 295 -15.56 -0.29 -1.03
CA VAL A 295 -14.20 -0.21 -1.60
C VAL A 295 -13.40 -1.48 -1.31
N ILE A 296 -12.76 -2.02 -2.35
CA ILE A 296 -11.88 -3.19 -2.24
C ILE A 296 -10.42 -2.83 -2.48
N PHE A 297 -9.55 -3.26 -1.57
CA PHE A 297 -8.10 -3.15 -1.67
C PHE A 297 -7.54 -4.49 -2.14
N THR A 298 -6.85 -4.49 -3.27
CA THR A 298 -6.53 -5.74 -3.98
C THR A 298 -5.06 -6.14 -3.95
N GLY A 299 -4.17 -5.30 -3.41
CA GLY A 299 -2.73 -5.48 -3.57
C GLY A 299 -2.39 -5.68 -5.05
N ASP A 300 -1.63 -6.73 -5.35
CA ASP A 300 -1.24 -7.09 -6.72
C ASP A 300 -2.23 -8.02 -7.43
N HIS A 301 -3.33 -8.40 -6.76
CA HIS A 301 -4.34 -9.26 -7.36
C HIS A 301 -5.01 -8.61 -8.58
N LEU A 302 -5.22 -7.30 -8.53
CA LEU A 302 -5.67 -6.48 -9.64
C LEU A 302 -4.82 -5.22 -9.71
N MET A 303 -4.50 -4.79 -10.92
CA MET A 303 -3.85 -3.52 -11.19
C MET A 303 -4.75 -2.65 -12.07
N MET A 304 -4.57 -1.34 -11.98
CA MET A 304 -5.19 -0.42 -12.92
C MET A 304 -4.21 -0.10 -14.05
N THR A 305 -4.72 0.00 -15.27
CA THR A 305 -3.97 0.44 -16.46
C THR A 305 -4.72 1.60 -17.11
N PRO A 306 -4.10 2.36 -18.03
CA PRO A 306 -4.82 3.36 -18.82
C PRO A 306 -6.04 2.82 -19.57
N THR A 307 -6.09 1.52 -19.84
CA THR A 307 -7.18 0.85 -20.56
C THR A 307 -8.18 0.13 -19.65
N GLY A 308 -8.00 0.20 -18.33
CA GLY A 308 -8.88 -0.43 -17.33
C GLY A 308 -8.15 -1.43 -16.43
N ILE A 309 -8.92 -2.30 -15.78
CA ILE A 309 -8.43 -3.27 -14.81
C ILE A 309 -7.70 -4.41 -15.54
N SER A 310 -6.56 -4.84 -15.02
CA SER A 310 -5.77 -5.94 -15.54
C SER A 310 -5.19 -6.80 -14.42
N ILE A 311 -4.69 -7.98 -14.78
CA ILE A 311 -3.78 -8.78 -13.97
C ILE A 311 -2.35 -8.65 -14.51
N MET A 312 -1.35 -8.87 -13.66
CA MET A 312 0.06 -8.92 -14.07
C MET A 312 0.46 -10.36 -14.38
N GLU A 313 0.18 -10.85 -15.59
CA GLU A 313 0.47 -12.25 -15.96
C GLU A 313 1.93 -12.67 -15.71
N GLN A 314 2.87 -11.79 -16.02
CA GLN A 314 4.31 -12.03 -15.86
C GLN A 314 4.77 -12.16 -14.39
N TYR A 315 3.96 -11.68 -13.43
CA TYR A 315 4.25 -11.73 -11.99
C TYR A 315 3.29 -12.65 -11.22
N ASN A 316 2.43 -13.39 -11.93
CA ASN A 316 1.57 -14.40 -11.35
C ASN A 316 2.41 -15.62 -10.91
N LYS A 317 2.42 -15.91 -9.60
CA LYS A 317 3.21 -17.01 -9.01
C LYS A 317 2.40 -18.30 -8.85
N CYS A 318 1.12 -18.29 -9.22
CA CYS A 318 0.25 -19.47 -9.25
C CYS A 318 -0.07 -19.84 -10.71
N SER A 319 -1.27 -19.49 -11.18
CA SER A 319 -1.64 -19.52 -12.59
C SER A 319 -2.62 -18.40 -12.92
N VAL A 320 -2.66 -17.99 -14.19
CA VAL A 320 -3.67 -17.03 -14.68
C VAL A 320 -5.07 -17.56 -14.43
N THR A 321 -5.33 -18.85 -14.66
CA THR A 321 -6.63 -19.48 -14.37
C THR A 321 -7.02 -19.37 -12.90
N ALA A 322 -6.08 -19.58 -11.97
CA ALA A 322 -6.36 -19.42 -10.54
C ALA A 322 -6.73 -17.97 -10.20
N GLN A 323 -6.04 -16.99 -10.80
CA GLN A 323 -6.35 -15.58 -10.62
C GLN A 323 -7.73 -15.22 -11.21
N LEU A 324 -8.05 -15.71 -12.41
CA LEU A 324 -9.36 -15.48 -13.04
C LEU A 324 -10.51 -16.09 -12.21
N ASN A 325 -10.33 -17.30 -11.67
CA ASN A 325 -11.31 -17.90 -10.74
C ASN A 325 -11.51 -17.03 -9.48
N SER A 326 -10.48 -16.33 -9.03
CA SER A 326 -10.59 -15.38 -7.92
C SER A 326 -11.29 -14.08 -8.34
N VAL A 327 -11.04 -13.58 -9.56
CA VAL A 327 -11.75 -12.44 -10.14
C VAL A 327 -13.24 -12.72 -10.28
N GLU A 328 -13.63 -13.92 -10.73
CA GLU A 328 -15.03 -14.34 -10.81
C GLU A 328 -15.73 -14.23 -9.44
N LYS A 329 -15.05 -14.60 -8.34
CA LYS A 329 -15.60 -14.42 -6.98
C LYS A 329 -15.81 -12.96 -6.62
N LEU A 330 -14.95 -12.05 -7.10
CA LEU A 330 -15.07 -10.63 -6.82
C LEU A 330 -16.27 -10.00 -7.56
N VAL A 331 -16.63 -10.52 -8.74
CA VAL A 331 -17.79 -10.02 -9.51
C VAL A 331 -19.10 -10.11 -8.73
N ASP A 332 -19.22 -11.10 -7.83
CA ASP A 332 -20.42 -11.31 -7.01
C ASP A 332 -20.46 -10.43 -5.73
N LEU A 333 -19.47 -9.57 -5.52
CA LEU A 333 -19.38 -8.70 -4.34
C LEU A 333 -19.88 -7.29 -4.60
N ASP A 334 -20.54 -6.71 -3.59
CA ASP A 334 -21.00 -5.32 -3.64
C ASP A 334 -19.84 -4.34 -3.33
N PHE A 335 -19.11 -3.93 -4.38
CA PHE A 335 -18.17 -2.80 -4.30
C PHE A 335 -18.28 -1.88 -5.52
N ARG A 336 -17.95 -0.60 -5.32
CA ARG A 336 -17.96 0.46 -6.34
C ARG A 336 -16.57 0.95 -6.69
N TRP A 337 -15.60 0.76 -5.79
CA TRP A 337 -14.25 1.30 -5.93
C TRP A 337 -13.21 0.19 -5.78
N ILE A 338 -12.21 0.20 -6.65
CA ILE A 338 -11.04 -0.67 -6.55
C ILE A 338 -9.82 0.19 -6.25
N VAL A 339 -9.06 -0.21 -5.24
CA VAL A 339 -7.81 0.44 -4.83
C VAL A 339 -6.68 -0.60 -4.91
N PRO A 340 -5.91 -0.62 -6.03
CA PRO A 340 -4.85 -1.61 -6.24
C PRO A 340 -3.54 -1.25 -5.53
N GLY A 341 -2.60 -2.19 -5.42
CA GLY A 341 -1.21 -1.91 -5.01
C GLY A 341 -0.45 -1.08 -6.04
N TRP A 342 -0.84 -1.19 -7.32
CA TRP A 342 -0.19 -0.52 -8.46
C TRP A 342 -1.15 0.35 -9.27
N TYR A 343 -0.65 1.56 -9.59
CA TYR A 343 -1.26 2.56 -10.48
C TYR A 343 -2.59 3.14 -9.97
N ILE A 344 -2.59 4.44 -9.62
CA ILE A 344 -3.81 5.19 -9.28
C ILE A 344 -3.85 6.43 -10.17
N SER A 345 -4.19 6.30 -11.45
CA SER A 345 -4.35 7.51 -12.29
C SER A 345 -5.73 8.16 -12.12
N SER A 346 -6.72 7.42 -11.62
CA SER A 346 -8.04 7.92 -11.23
C SER A 346 -8.87 6.78 -10.62
N LEU A 347 -9.62 7.06 -9.54
CA LEU A 347 -10.71 6.19 -9.11
C LEU A 347 -11.74 6.13 -10.25
N PHE A 348 -11.79 5.02 -10.97
CA PHE A 348 -12.88 4.77 -11.90
C PHE A 348 -14.04 4.15 -11.12
N PRO A 349 -15.25 4.71 -11.19
CA PRO A 349 -16.43 3.90 -10.89
C PRO A 349 -16.47 2.76 -11.92
N LEU A 350 -16.75 1.54 -11.46
CA LEU A 350 -17.08 0.42 -12.34
C LEU A 350 -18.28 0.74 -13.24
#